data_AF-A0A2H0LD85-F1
#
_entry.id   AF-A0A2H0LD85-F1
#
_cell.length_a   1.000
_cell.length_b   1.000
_cell.length_c   1.000
_cell.angle_alpha   90.00
_cell.angle_beta   90.00
_cell.angle_gamma   90.00
#
_symmetry.space_group_name_H-M   'P 1'
#
loop_
_entity.id
_entity.type
_entity.pdbx_description
1 polymer ?
#
loop_
_entity_poly.entity_id
_entity_poly.type
_entity_poly.pdbx_seq_one_letter_code
_entity_poly.pdbx_strand_id
1 'polypeptide(L)'
;MFSLDDVVNDHGKFLSEKYPAHAKMFRDRLNTDPEAARAEAVIFSALRQAGYEVAVNEDTGKGGADFLCTSREGQIVAEVRCIRSSTVAQHSKWPEKVSEEAHFFGPITDVIRQCVSSKISQLAEHPFPRVLCLTTEHWGGGVLFHTLARDIMTSETKISMPVGSPNPSISITTDLGESVFFRFDKDGHVQPCRQSISAILLAHVHGDGTSVLGLLHPQPQVELPIGMLPNIPFLRASNWPFADGIIQTEWIIARPSAKRFIHFPAGIMDEKLRVKKKLRKNGEA
;
A
#
# COMPACT_ATOMS: atom_id res chain seq x y z
N MET A 1 18.38 -17.86 -0.22
CA MET A 1 17.28 -16.89 -0.38
C MET A 1 16.11 -17.46 0.39
N PHE A 2 15.44 -16.69 1.23
CA PHE A 2 14.32 -17.22 2.01
C PHE A 2 13.07 -17.23 1.14
N SER A 3 12.23 -18.23 1.36
CA SER A 3 10.93 -18.38 0.71
C SER A 3 9.86 -17.54 1.39
N LEU A 4 8.73 -17.37 0.72
CA LEU A 4 7.52 -16.79 1.30
C LEU A 4 7.05 -17.59 2.53
N ASP A 5 7.14 -18.92 2.47
CA ASP A 5 6.77 -19.79 3.59
C ASP A 5 7.67 -19.56 4.81
N ASP A 6 8.96 -19.26 4.63
CA ASP A 6 9.86 -18.92 5.74
C ASP A 6 9.40 -17.65 6.45
N VAL A 7 8.95 -16.63 5.71
CA VAL A 7 8.43 -15.37 6.26
C VAL A 7 7.13 -15.61 7.02
N VAL A 8 6.22 -16.41 6.44
CA VAL A 8 4.92 -16.76 7.06
C VAL A 8 5.12 -17.54 8.35
N ASN A 9 5.98 -18.56 8.32
CA ASN A 9 6.28 -19.39 9.49
C ASN A 9 6.92 -18.57 10.62
N ASP A 10 7.83 -17.67 10.27
CA ASP A 10 8.51 -16.83 11.24
C ASP A 10 7.57 -15.78 11.86
N HIS A 11 6.69 -15.16 11.06
CA HIS A 11 5.62 -14.30 11.60
C HIS A 11 4.68 -15.07 12.52
N GLY A 12 4.30 -16.30 12.15
CA GLY A 12 3.50 -17.18 13.00
C GLY A 12 4.17 -17.51 14.34
N LYS A 13 5.50 -17.70 14.34
CA LYS A 13 6.28 -17.88 15.58
C LYS A 13 6.29 -16.61 16.43
N PHE A 14 6.56 -15.45 15.82
CA PHE A 14 6.52 -14.15 16.50
C PHE A 14 5.17 -13.92 17.19
N LEU A 15 4.06 -14.16 16.47
CA LEU A 15 2.72 -14.06 17.04
C LEU A 15 2.52 -15.07 18.17
N SER A 16 2.95 -16.32 17.99
CA SER A 16 2.75 -17.37 19.02
C SER A 16 3.48 -17.05 20.33
N GLU A 17 4.64 -16.40 20.25
CA GLU A 17 5.44 -16.01 21.42
C GLU A 17 4.91 -14.76 22.12
N LYS A 18 4.50 -13.73 21.35
CA LYS A 18 4.16 -12.40 21.90
C LYS A 18 2.67 -12.10 21.94
N TYR A 19 1.89 -12.69 21.04
CA TYR A 19 0.47 -12.39 20.82
C TYR A 19 -0.35 -13.67 20.57
N PRO A 20 -0.47 -14.60 21.55
CA PRO A 20 -1.02 -15.94 21.31
C PRO A 20 -2.44 -15.96 20.73
N ALA A 21 -3.28 -14.98 21.09
CA ALA A 21 -4.63 -14.83 20.53
C ALA A 21 -4.58 -14.52 19.02
N HIS A 22 -3.74 -13.57 18.60
CA HIS A 22 -3.54 -13.25 17.19
C HIS A 22 -2.87 -14.40 16.44
N ALA A 23 -2.00 -15.18 17.08
CA ALA A 23 -1.40 -16.36 16.48
C ALA A 23 -2.43 -17.41 16.07
N LYS A 24 -3.53 -17.53 16.82
CA LYS A 24 -4.66 -18.39 16.46
C LYS A 24 -5.41 -17.81 15.25
N MET A 25 -5.79 -16.54 15.30
CA MET A 25 -6.48 -15.85 14.20
C MET A 25 -5.67 -15.91 12.90
N PHE A 26 -4.37 -15.72 12.97
CA PHE A 26 -3.46 -15.81 11.84
C PHE A 26 -3.43 -17.21 11.22
N ARG A 27 -3.38 -18.27 12.04
CA ARG A 27 -3.45 -19.66 11.57
C ARG A 27 -4.79 -19.97 10.93
N ASP A 28 -5.89 -19.53 11.54
CA ASP A 28 -7.24 -19.70 10.99
C ASP A 28 -7.36 -18.97 9.63
N ARG A 29 -6.79 -17.76 9.53
CA ARG A 29 -6.73 -17.00 8.28
C ARG A 29 -5.83 -17.67 7.24
N LEU A 30 -4.69 -18.23 7.61
CA LEU A 30 -3.81 -18.94 6.69
C LEU A 30 -4.52 -20.13 6.02
N ASN A 31 -5.44 -20.78 6.73
CA ASN A 31 -6.24 -21.88 6.18
C ASN A 31 -7.42 -21.41 5.32
N THR A 32 -8.04 -20.28 5.66
CA THR A 32 -9.30 -19.82 5.03
C THR A 32 -9.09 -18.75 3.95
N ASP A 33 -8.07 -17.92 4.09
CA ASP A 33 -7.67 -16.85 3.18
C ASP A 33 -6.14 -16.71 3.18
N PRO A 34 -5.43 -17.66 2.55
CA PRO A 34 -3.97 -17.74 2.62
C PRO A 34 -3.27 -16.49 2.08
N GLU A 35 -3.75 -15.90 0.98
CA GLU A 35 -3.15 -14.67 0.43
C GLU A 35 -3.19 -13.50 1.44
N ALA A 36 -4.30 -13.36 2.19
CA ALA A 36 -4.41 -12.32 3.20
C ALA A 36 -3.45 -12.56 4.39
N ALA A 37 -3.27 -13.80 4.82
CA ALA A 37 -2.29 -14.13 5.87
C ALA A 37 -0.85 -13.89 5.39
N ARG A 38 -0.53 -14.28 4.16
CA ARG A 38 0.81 -14.03 3.58
C ARG A 38 1.09 -12.54 3.39
N ALA A 39 0.10 -11.78 2.94
CA ALA A 39 0.18 -10.33 2.86
C ALA A 39 0.56 -9.68 4.19
N GLU A 40 -0.11 -10.06 5.28
CA GLU A 40 0.20 -9.57 6.62
C GLU A 40 1.66 -9.88 7.00
N ALA A 41 2.08 -11.13 6.87
CA ALA A 41 3.43 -11.57 7.24
C ALA A 41 4.53 -10.88 6.41
N VAL A 42 4.28 -10.69 5.12
CA VAL A 42 5.21 -10.01 4.21
C VAL A 42 5.34 -8.53 4.53
N ILE A 43 4.23 -7.83 4.77
CA ILE A 43 4.27 -6.42 5.15
C ILE A 43 4.93 -6.24 6.52
N PHE A 44 4.65 -7.12 7.48
CA PHE A 44 5.36 -7.16 8.76
C PHE A 44 6.88 -7.25 8.55
N SER A 45 7.34 -8.22 7.74
CA SER A 45 8.77 -8.36 7.42
C SER A 45 9.34 -7.13 6.70
N ALA A 46 8.62 -6.57 5.71
CA ALA A 46 9.07 -5.42 4.95
C ALA A 46 9.22 -4.15 5.83
N LEU A 47 8.29 -3.91 6.75
CA LEU A 47 8.37 -2.81 7.71
C LEU A 47 9.55 -2.97 8.67
N ARG A 48 9.79 -4.19 9.17
CA ARG A 48 10.99 -4.49 9.97
C ARG A 48 12.28 -4.29 9.18
N GLN A 49 12.30 -4.68 7.91
CA GLN A 49 13.42 -4.41 6.98
C GLN A 49 13.66 -2.92 6.75
N ALA A 50 12.60 -2.12 6.75
CA ALA A 50 12.67 -0.66 6.69
C ALA A 50 13.18 -0.01 8.00
N GLY A 51 13.43 -0.80 9.05
CA GLY A 51 14.03 -0.34 10.30
C GLY A 51 13.03 -0.07 11.42
N TYR A 52 11.75 -0.42 11.24
CA TYR A 52 10.73 -0.27 12.28
C TYR A 52 10.78 -1.40 13.30
N GLU A 53 10.50 -1.04 14.55
CA GLU A 53 9.97 -1.97 15.55
C GLU A 53 8.47 -2.08 15.32
N VAL A 54 8.01 -3.29 14.98
CA VAL A 54 6.61 -3.55 14.59
C VAL A 54 5.91 -4.35 15.69
N ALA A 55 4.81 -3.81 16.18
CA ALA A 55 3.93 -4.45 17.16
C ALA A 55 2.53 -4.64 16.55
N VAL A 56 1.84 -5.71 16.97
CA VAL A 56 0.41 -5.89 16.63
C VAL A 56 -0.40 -4.79 17.32
N ASN A 57 -1.31 -4.18 16.57
CA ASN A 57 -2.15 -3.07 17.03
C ASN A 57 -3.66 -3.33 16.84
N GLU A 58 -4.03 -4.43 16.19
CA GLU A 58 -5.42 -4.87 16.08
C GLU A 58 -5.95 -5.32 17.45
N ASP A 59 -7.16 -4.91 17.82
CA ASP A 59 -7.87 -5.47 18.98
C ASP A 59 -8.73 -6.66 18.51
N THR A 60 -8.57 -7.82 19.14
CA THR A 60 -9.28 -9.06 18.74
C THR A 60 -10.81 -8.99 18.79
N GLY A 61 -11.39 -8.01 19.52
CA GLY A 61 -12.84 -7.84 19.64
C GLY A 61 -13.39 -6.62 18.88
N LYS A 62 -12.62 -5.53 18.81
CA LYS A 62 -13.05 -4.27 18.17
C LYS A 62 -12.49 -4.08 16.75
N GLY A 63 -11.51 -4.90 16.36
CA GLY A 63 -10.68 -4.67 15.19
C GLY A 63 -9.72 -3.51 15.40
N GLY A 64 -9.22 -2.95 14.32
CA GLY A 64 -8.28 -1.83 14.33
C GLY A 64 -7.25 -2.02 13.23
N ALA A 65 -6.29 -1.11 13.18
CA ALA A 65 -5.16 -1.25 12.26
C ALA A 65 -4.24 -2.40 12.68
N ASP A 66 -3.78 -3.20 11.72
CA ASP A 66 -2.95 -4.38 11.98
C ASP A 66 -1.69 -4.10 12.81
N PHE A 67 -0.96 -3.02 12.50
CA PHE A 67 0.37 -2.76 13.07
C PHE A 67 0.58 -1.34 13.59
N LEU A 68 1.29 -1.24 14.71
CA LEU A 68 1.95 -0.02 15.18
C LEU A 68 3.45 -0.15 14.91
N CYS A 69 3.99 0.77 14.13
CA CYS A 69 5.39 0.75 13.72
C CYS A 69 6.13 1.94 14.33
N THR A 70 7.17 1.66 15.10
CA THR A 70 7.96 2.68 15.79
C THR A 70 9.38 2.72 15.23
N SER A 71 9.87 3.92 14.93
CA SER A 71 11.23 4.20 14.46
C SER A 71 11.83 5.36 15.27
N ARG A 72 13.04 5.80 14.94
CA ARG A 72 13.63 7.00 15.58
C ARG A 72 12.98 8.28 15.08
N GLU A 73 12.45 8.21 13.86
CA GLU A 73 11.87 9.29 13.09
C GLU A 73 10.40 9.51 13.46
N GLY A 74 9.80 8.57 14.19
CA GLY A 74 8.43 8.66 14.70
C GLY A 74 7.69 7.33 14.64
N GLN A 75 6.37 7.41 14.79
CA GLN A 75 5.46 6.26 14.73
C GLN A 75 4.56 6.36 13.51
N ILE A 76 4.21 5.23 12.91
CA ILE A 76 3.14 5.11 11.92
C ILE A 76 2.23 3.96 12.32
N VAL A 77 0.98 4.05 11.92
CA VAL A 77 0.03 2.93 11.98
C VAL A 77 -0.13 2.35 10.58
N ALA A 78 -0.06 1.04 10.45
CA ALA A 78 -0.19 0.35 9.17
C ALA A 78 -1.35 -0.62 9.20
N GLU A 79 -2.19 -0.57 8.17
CA GLU A 79 -3.27 -1.51 7.89
C GLU A 79 -2.95 -2.27 6.62
N VAL A 80 -3.11 -3.60 6.62
CA VAL A 80 -2.80 -4.46 5.48
C VAL A 80 -4.10 -4.96 4.85
N ARG A 81 -4.16 -4.89 3.52
CA ARG A 81 -5.29 -5.41 2.76
C ARG A 81 -4.82 -6.12 1.51
N CYS A 82 -5.14 -7.40 1.41
CA CYS A 82 -4.92 -8.19 0.21
C CYS A 82 -6.05 -8.01 -0.80
N ILE A 83 -5.68 -7.67 -2.03
CA ILE A 83 -6.50 -7.78 -3.23
C ILE A 83 -6.16 -9.12 -3.87
N ARG A 84 -7.07 -10.08 -3.74
CA ARG A 84 -6.83 -11.47 -4.13
C ARG A 84 -6.50 -11.59 -5.61
N SER A 85 -5.64 -12.54 -5.96
CA SER A 85 -5.24 -12.81 -7.34
C SER A 85 -6.43 -13.05 -8.25
N SER A 86 -7.41 -13.83 -7.79
CA SER A 86 -8.68 -14.06 -8.50
C SER A 86 -9.51 -12.79 -8.71
N THR A 87 -9.56 -11.87 -7.74
CA THR A 87 -10.23 -10.57 -7.89
C THR A 87 -9.52 -9.69 -8.91
N VAL A 88 -8.17 -9.63 -8.85
CA VAL A 88 -7.37 -8.92 -9.85
C VAL A 88 -7.64 -9.50 -11.23
N ALA A 89 -7.63 -10.82 -11.39
CA ALA A 89 -7.87 -11.47 -12.67
C ALA A 89 -9.27 -11.20 -13.23
N GLN A 90 -10.29 -11.26 -12.38
CA GLN A 90 -11.68 -11.01 -12.77
C GLN A 90 -11.90 -9.59 -13.28
N HIS A 91 -11.32 -8.59 -12.62
CA HIS A 91 -11.52 -7.17 -12.95
C HIS A 91 -10.58 -6.71 -14.07
N SER A 92 -9.30 -7.06 -13.99
CA SER A 92 -8.33 -6.70 -15.03
C SER A 92 -8.50 -7.51 -16.31
N LYS A 93 -9.24 -8.63 -16.30
CA LYS A 93 -9.27 -9.61 -17.41
C LYS A 93 -7.90 -10.24 -17.72
N TRP A 94 -6.90 -10.01 -16.86
CA TRP A 94 -5.61 -10.65 -16.94
C TRP A 94 -5.71 -12.03 -16.27
N PRO A 95 -5.41 -13.15 -16.95
CA PRO A 95 -5.48 -14.47 -16.34
C PRO A 95 -4.67 -14.58 -15.04
N GLU A 96 -5.21 -15.30 -14.06
CA GLU A 96 -4.57 -15.51 -12.75
C GLU A 96 -3.25 -16.29 -12.84
N LYS A 97 -3.06 -17.05 -13.91
CA LYS A 97 -1.84 -17.82 -14.19
C LYS A 97 -1.17 -17.27 -15.44
N VAL A 98 0.16 -17.41 -15.48
CA VAL A 98 0.94 -17.07 -16.67
C VAL A 98 0.46 -17.92 -17.84
N SER A 99 0.21 -17.25 -18.96
CA SER A 99 -0.18 -17.85 -20.24
C SER A 99 0.76 -17.32 -21.32
N GLU A 100 1.03 -18.13 -22.34
CA GLU A 100 1.85 -17.74 -23.51
C GLU A 100 1.09 -16.82 -24.48
N GLU A 101 -0.22 -16.67 -24.31
CA GLU A 101 -1.06 -15.82 -25.14
C GLU A 101 -0.87 -14.34 -24.80
N ALA A 102 -1.03 -13.48 -25.82
CA ALA A 102 -1.09 -12.03 -25.60
C ALA A 102 -2.42 -11.66 -24.93
N HIS A 103 -2.36 -11.00 -23.77
CA HIS A 103 -3.53 -10.56 -23.03
C HIS A 103 -3.61 -9.03 -23.02
N PHE A 104 -4.82 -8.50 -23.20
CA PHE A 104 -5.15 -7.13 -22.82
C PHE A 104 -5.60 -7.14 -21.38
N PHE A 105 -5.17 -6.15 -20.59
CA PHE A 105 -5.64 -5.97 -19.23
C PHE A 105 -6.36 -4.62 -19.09
N GLY A 106 -7.45 -4.65 -18.35
CA GLY A 106 -8.18 -3.49 -17.89
C GLY A 106 -7.64 -2.97 -16.56
N PRO A 107 -8.01 -1.73 -16.22
CA PRO A 107 -7.68 -1.12 -14.93
C PRO A 107 -8.44 -1.79 -13.78
N ILE A 108 -7.84 -1.78 -12.59
CA ILE A 108 -8.44 -2.26 -11.32
C ILE A 108 -8.64 -1.12 -10.32
N THR A 109 -8.73 0.12 -10.82
CA THR A 109 -8.82 1.36 -10.04
C THR A 109 -10.07 1.38 -9.17
N ASP A 110 -11.18 0.82 -9.64
CA ASP A 110 -12.43 0.67 -8.91
C ASP A 110 -12.30 -0.26 -7.70
N VAL A 111 -11.70 -1.44 -7.90
CA VAL A 111 -11.42 -2.42 -6.83
C VAL A 111 -10.53 -1.79 -5.78
N ILE A 112 -9.48 -1.09 -6.21
CA ILE A 112 -8.55 -0.40 -5.31
C ILE A 112 -9.29 0.68 -4.52
N ARG A 113 -10.06 1.56 -5.17
CA ARG A 113 -10.83 2.60 -4.49
C ARG A 113 -11.83 2.01 -3.49
N GLN A 114 -12.53 0.93 -3.82
CA GLN A 114 -13.45 0.25 -2.92
C GLN A 114 -12.71 -0.31 -1.70
N CYS A 115 -11.57 -0.97 -1.91
CA CYS A 115 -10.71 -1.47 -0.83
C CYS A 115 -10.28 -0.33 0.10
N VAL A 116 -9.73 0.75 -0.45
CA VAL A 116 -9.32 1.94 0.33
C VAL A 116 -10.51 2.52 1.11
N SER A 117 -11.68 2.63 0.48
CA SER A 117 -12.87 3.19 1.11
C SER A 117 -13.36 2.36 2.29
N SER A 118 -13.27 1.02 2.19
CA SER A 118 -13.67 0.11 3.27
C SER A 118 -12.78 0.19 4.52
N LYS A 119 -11.58 0.77 4.40
CA LYS A 119 -10.57 0.85 5.46
C LYS A 119 -10.48 2.21 6.16
N ILE A 120 -11.27 3.20 5.72
CA ILE A 120 -11.25 4.56 6.26
C ILE A 120 -11.53 4.59 7.76
N SER A 121 -12.53 3.83 8.23
CA SER A 121 -12.93 3.80 9.64
C SER A 121 -11.90 3.09 10.52
N GLN A 122 -11.27 2.02 10.02
CA GLN A 122 -10.24 1.28 10.75
C GLN A 122 -8.97 2.10 10.98
N LEU A 123 -8.67 3.03 10.05
CA LEU A 123 -7.55 3.95 10.16
C LEU A 123 -7.93 5.30 10.77
N ALA A 124 -9.19 5.51 11.14
CA ALA A 124 -9.61 6.74 11.79
C ALA A 124 -9.01 6.85 13.21
N GLU A 125 -8.97 8.07 13.75
CA GLU A 125 -8.69 8.33 15.17
C GLU A 125 -7.28 8.02 15.70
N HIS A 126 -6.33 7.60 14.85
CA HIS A 126 -4.92 7.46 15.26
C HIS A 126 -4.16 8.80 15.24
N PRO A 127 -3.38 9.17 16.26
CA PRO A 127 -2.63 10.43 16.26
C PRO A 127 -1.41 10.44 15.33
N PHE A 128 -1.09 9.29 14.73
CA PHE A 128 0.08 9.08 13.88
C PHE A 128 -0.30 9.06 12.39
N PRO A 129 0.67 9.21 11.47
CA PRO A 129 0.44 8.94 10.06
C PRO A 129 -0.06 7.51 9.87
N ARG A 130 -1.08 7.36 9.01
CA ARG A 130 -1.76 6.09 8.79
C ARG A 130 -1.50 5.62 7.37
N VAL A 131 -0.92 4.44 7.25
CA VAL A 131 -0.48 3.86 5.99
C VAL A 131 -1.34 2.66 5.67
N LEU A 132 -1.99 2.67 4.51
CA LEU A 132 -2.72 1.51 4.00
C LEU A 132 -1.84 0.73 3.02
N CYS A 133 -1.52 -0.51 3.35
CA CYS A 133 -0.74 -1.42 2.52
C CYS A 133 -1.68 -2.30 1.70
N LEU A 134 -1.86 -1.97 0.42
CA LEU A 134 -2.60 -2.81 -0.53
C LEU A 134 -1.65 -3.82 -1.17
N THR A 135 -1.91 -5.10 -0.95
CA THR A 135 -1.07 -6.18 -1.47
C THR A 135 -1.78 -6.97 -2.55
N THR A 136 -1.02 -7.59 -3.44
CA THR A 136 -1.53 -8.65 -4.33
C THR A 136 -0.43 -9.65 -4.66
N GLU A 137 -0.81 -10.93 -4.80
CA GLU A 137 0.04 -12.03 -5.29
C GLU A 137 -0.18 -12.32 -6.78
N HIS A 138 -1.10 -11.59 -7.45
CA HIS A 138 -1.31 -11.74 -8.88
C HIS A 138 0.00 -11.49 -9.63
N TRP A 139 0.42 -12.40 -10.52
CA TRP A 139 1.72 -12.32 -11.18
C TRP A 139 1.95 -11.03 -11.99
N GLY A 140 0.87 -10.46 -12.54
CA GLY A 140 0.88 -9.16 -13.22
C GLY A 140 0.79 -7.95 -12.28
N GLY A 141 0.69 -8.16 -10.97
CA GLY A 141 0.42 -7.13 -9.96
C GLY A 141 1.45 -6.01 -9.94
N GLY A 142 2.73 -6.34 -10.16
CA GLY A 142 3.79 -5.33 -10.25
C GLY A 142 3.60 -4.39 -11.45
N VAL A 143 3.19 -4.93 -12.60
CA VAL A 143 2.90 -4.14 -13.81
C VAL A 143 1.65 -3.30 -13.59
N LEU A 144 0.59 -3.91 -13.06
CA LEU A 144 -0.68 -3.22 -12.78
C LEU A 144 -0.48 -2.05 -11.81
N PHE A 145 0.11 -2.28 -10.65
CA PHE A 145 0.33 -1.21 -9.66
C PHE A 145 1.23 -0.10 -10.17
N HIS A 146 2.28 -0.41 -10.93
CA HIS A 146 3.17 0.62 -11.46
C HIS A 146 2.51 1.44 -12.57
N THR A 147 1.86 0.77 -13.52
CA THR A 147 1.23 1.41 -14.68
C THR A 147 0.03 2.24 -14.25
N LEU A 148 -0.79 1.71 -13.35
CA LEU A 148 -2.02 2.35 -12.90
C LEU A 148 -1.78 3.33 -11.74
N ALA A 149 -0.56 3.52 -11.23
CA ALA A 149 -0.31 4.38 -10.06
C ALA A 149 -0.91 5.79 -10.23
N ARG A 150 -0.78 6.37 -11.43
CA ARG A 150 -1.38 7.67 -11.76
C ARG A 150 -2.90 7.58 -11.82
N ASP A 151 -3.46 6.58 -12.49
CA ASP A 151 -4.91 6.40 -12.61
C ASP A 151 -5.58 6.08 -11.26
N ILE A 152 -4.89 5.38 -10.36
CA ILE A 152 -5.35 5.18 -8.98
C ILE A 152 -5.42 6.55 -8.27
N MET A 153 -4.44 7.41 -8.50
CA MET A 153 -4.39 8.73 -7.90
C MET A 153 -5.43 9.68 -8.50
N THR A 154 -5.64 9.69 -9.81
CA THR A 154 -6.41 10.74 -10.52
C THR A 154 -7.58 10.22 -11.36
N SER A 155 -7.92 8.94 -11.27
CA SER A 155 -8.78 8.22 -12.22
C SER A 155 -8.24 8.25 -13.67
N GLU A 156 -8.84 7.45 -14.54
CA GLU A 156 -8.44 7.32 -15.94
C GLU A 156 -8.71 8.61 -16.72
N THR A 157 -7.77 8.96 -17.59
CA THR A 157 -7.94 10.08 -18.52
C THR A 157 -8.84 9.69 -19.68
N LYS A 158 -9.78 10.57 -20.02
CA LYS A 158 -10.71 10.47 -21.14
C LYS A 158 -10.44 11.60 -22.13
N ILE A 159 -10.65 11.34 -23.41
CA ILE A 159 -10.64 12.39 -24.44
C ILE A 159 -12.04 12.98 -24.51
N SER A 160 -12.16 14.28 -24.28
CA SER A 160 -13.41 15.03 -24.44
C SER A 160 -13.37 15.80 -25.75
N MET A 161 -14.38 15.57 -26.60
CA MET A 161 -14.55 16.26 -27.87
C MET A 161 -15.99 16.78 -27.97
N PRO A 162 -16.22 18.10 -27.91
CA PRO A 162 -17.56 18.65 -27.98
C PRO A 162 -18.14 18.48 -29.41
N VAL A 163 -19.26 17.79 -29.52
CA VAL A 163 -19.96 17.58 -30.80
C VAL A 163 -20.82 18.81 -31.11
N GLY A 164 -20.78 19.30 -32.36
CA GLY A 164 -21.60 20.44 -32.82
C GLY A 164 -21.01 21.82 -32.54
N SER A 165 -19.81 21.90 -31.98
CA SER A 165 -19.06 23.15 -31.89
C SER A 165 -18.37 23.45 -33.22
N PRO A 166 -18.45 24.69 -33.77
CA PRO A 166 -17.82 25.03 -35.05
C PRO A 166 -16.28 24.93 -35.01
N ASN A 167 -15.68 25.01 -33.82
CA ASN A 167 -14.26 24.76 -33.57
C ASN A 167 -14.10 23.89 -32.31
N PRO A 168 -14.19 22.55 -32.41
CA PRO A 168 -14.12 21.69 -31.24
C PRO A 168 -12.68 21.65 -30.72
N SER A 169 -12.47 22.13 -29.49
CA SER A 169 -11.21 21.91 -28.77
C SER A 169 -11.22 20.51 -28.16
N ILE A 170 -10.29 19.67 -28.60
CA ILE A 170 -10.06 18.36 -27.97
C ILE A 170 -9.32 18.61 -26.65
N SER A 171 -9.83 18.06 -25.56
CA SER A 171 -9.19 18.14 -24.25
C SER A 171 -9.07 16.75 -23.62
N ILE A 172 -8.09 16.59 -22.73
CA ILE A 172 -7.95 15.40 -21.89
C ILE A 172 -8.57 15.74 -20.54
N THR A 173 -9.52 14.93 -20.09
CA THR A 173 -10.29 15.14 -18.86
C THR A 173 -10.28 13.89 -17.98
N THR A 174 -10.70 14.00 -16.73
CA THR A 174 -10.93 12.87 -15.81
C THR A 174 -12.18 13.18 -14.98
N ASP A 175 -12.96 12.15 -14.64
CA ASP A 175 -14.14 12.30 -13.78
C ASP A 175 -13.85 12.09 -12.29
N LEU A 176 -12.60 11.73 -11.94
CA LEU A 176 -12.15 11.41 -10.59
C LEU A 176 -12.97 10.32 -9.88
N GLY A 177 -13.88 9.61 -10.58
CA GLY A 177 -14.81 8.68 -9.98
C GLY A 177 -14.11 7.51 -9.29
N GLU A 178 -13.00 7.07 -9.88
CA GLU A 178 -12.16 6.00 -9.34
C GLU A 178 -10.89 6.50 -8.63
N SER A 179 -10.77 7.80 -8.36
CA SER A 179 -9.65 8.34 -7.59
C SER A 179 -9.71 7.94 -6.12
N VAL A 180 -8.56 7.56 -5.56
CA VAL A 180 -8.43 7.22 -4.14
C VAL A 180 -8.38 8.44 -3.23
N PHE A 181 -7.91 9.60 -3.70
CA PHE A 181 -7.71 10.79 -2.87
C PHE A 181 -8.52 12.01 -3.29
N PHE A 182 -9.12 12.01 -4.48
CA PHE A 182 -9.89 13.14 -4.99
C PHE A 182 -11.33 12.75 -5.30
N ARG A 183 -12.20 13.74 -5.23
CA ARG A 183 -13.58 13.69 -5.75
C ARG A 183 -14.02 15.10 -6.10
N PHE A 184 -15.04 15.22 -6.92
CA PHE A 184 -15.75 16.48 -7.08
C PHE A 184 -16.68 16.73 -5.87
N ASP A 185 -16.79 17.98 -5.43
CA ASP A 185 -17.87 18.42 -4.56
C ASP A 185 -19.15 18.72 -5.35
N LYS A 186 -20.16 19.28 -4.68
CA LYS A 186 -21.46 19.59 -5.30
C LYS A 186 -21.37 20.72 -6.33
N ASP A 187 -20.36 21.57 -6.21
CA ASP A 187 -20.13 22.74 -7.06
C ASP A 187 -19.15 22.42 -8.21
N GLY A 188 -18.66 21.17 -8.28
CA GLY A 188 -17.75 20.71 -9.31
C GLY A 188 -16.28 21.02 -9.03
N HIS A 189 -15.93 21.43 -7.81
CA HIS A 189 -14.54 21.65 -7.40
C HIS A 189 -13.89 20.35 -6.92
N VAL A 190 -12.60 20.20 -7.22
CA VAL A 190 -11.83 19.04 -6.75
C VAL A 190 -11.52 19.21 -5.27
N GLN A 191 -11.98 18.28 -4.44
CA GLN A 191 -11.71 18.23 -3.00
C GLN A 191 -10.96 16.95 -2.62
N PRO A 192 -10.14 16.98 -1.56
CA PRO A 192 -9.52 15.77 -1.05
C PRO A 192 -10.57 14.90 -0.36
N CYS A 193 -10.34 13.59 -0.33
CA CYS A 193 -11.19 12.64 0.40
C CYS A 193 -10.34 11.52 1.00
N ARG A 194 -10.91 10.81 2.00
CA ARG A 194 -10.21 9.75 2.74
C ARG A 194 -8.99 10.26 3.51
N GLN A 195 -9.12 11.46 4.07
CA GLN A 195 -8.05 12.14 4.84
C GLN A 195 -7.62 11.36 6.09
N SER A 196 -8.34 10.32 6.49
CA SER A 196 -7.84 9.40 7.52
C SER A 196 -6.63 8.58 7.05
N ILE A 197 -6.30 8.56 5.76
CA ILE A 197 -5.15 7.85 5.20
C ILE A 197 -4.07 8.86 4.82
N SER A 198 -2.86 8.69 5.33
CA SER A 198 -1.71 9.54 5.03
C SER A 198 -1.01 9.11 3.74
N ALA A 199 -0.92 7.80 3.51
CA ALA A 199 -0.33 7.22 2.32
C ALA A 199 -0.89 5.82 2.03
N ILE A 200 -0.82 5.41 0.78
CA ILE A 200 -1.11 4.05 0.34
C ILE A 200 0.19 3.43 -0.17
N LEU A 201 0.54 2.24 0.30
CA LEU A 201 1.61 1.42 -0.27
C LEU A 201 0.99 0.35 -1.16
N LEU A 202 1.37 0.34 -2.44
CA LEU A 202 1.01 -0.72 -3.38
C LEU A 202 2.15 -1.74 -3.41
N ALA A 203 1.88 -2.95 -2.91
CA ALA A 203 2.86 -3.99 -2.66
C ALA A 203 2.55 -5.24 -3.49
N HIS A 204 3.36 -5.53 -4.49
CA HIS A 204 3.29 -6.77 -5.25
C HIS A 204 4.15 -7.83 -4.58
N VAL A 205 3.54 -8.91 -4.11
CA VAL A 205 4.21 -10.06 -3.50
C VAL A 205 4.49 -11.10 -4.57
N HIS A 206 5.74 -11.53 -4.69
CA HIS A 206 6.18 -12.51 -5.69
C HIS A 206 7.25 -13.43 -5.10
N GLY A 207 7.67 -14.44 -5.86
CA GLY A 207 8.33 -15.66 -5.35
C GLY A 207 9.40 -15.48 -4.26
N ASP A 208 10.30 -14.50 -4.41
CA ASP A 208 11.42 -14.29 -3.47
C ASP A 208 11.41 -12.90 -2.80
N GLY A 209 10.35 -12.13 -3.00
CA GLY A 209 10.33 -10.75 -2.54
C GLY A 209 9.03 -10.00 -2.72
N THR A 210 9.11 -8.71 -2.48
CA THR A 210 7.98 -7.81 -2.55
C THR A 210 8.42 -6.48 -3.11
N SER A 211 7.71 -6.01 -4.12
CA SER A 211 7.98 -4.74 -4.78
C SER A 211 6.96 -3.72 -4.32
N VAL A 212 7.42 -2.60 -3.76
CA VAL A 212 6.57 -1.59 -3.12
C VAL A 212 6.73 -0.23 -3.78
N LEU A 213 5.61 0.43 -4.06
CA LEU A 213 5.55 1.84 -4.41
C LEU A 213 4.49 2.54 -3.55
N GLY A 214 4.58 3.86 -3.43
CA GLY A 214 3.70 4.63 -2.56
C GLY A 214 2.90 5.68 -3.31
N LEU A 215 1.72 6.00 -2.78
CA LEU A 215 0.91 7.15 -3.16
C LEU A 215 0.74 8.03 -1.91
N LEU A 216 1.06 9.32 -2.01
CA LEU A 216 0.86 10.26 -0.91
C LEU A 216 -0.50 10.93 -1.02
N HIS A 217 -1.21 10.98 0.11
CA HIS A 217 -2.41 11.77 0.21
C HIS A 217 -2.03 13.27 0.15
N PRO A 218 -2.72 14.11 -0.63
CA PRO A 218 -2.40 15.53 -0.80
C PRO A 218 -2.64 16.39 0.45
N GLN A 219 -3.67 16.04 1.23
CA GLN A 219 -4.05 16.76 2.46
C GLN A 219 -4.62 15.81 3.53
N PRO A 220 -3.80 14.93 4.13
CA PRO A 220 -4.26 13.99 5.14
C PRO A 220 -4.51 14.69 6.49
N GLN A 221 -5.24 14.04 7.40
CA GLN A 221 -5.41 14.52 8.78
C GLN A 221 -4.09 14.53 9.56
N VAL A 222 -3.21 13.56 9.28
CA VAL A 222 -1.85 13.50 9.81
C VAL A 222 -0.92 13.24 8.64
N GLU A 223 0.00 14.15 8.38
CA GLU A 223 0.93 14.04 7.25
C GLU A 223 1.99 12.96 7.51
N LEU A 224 2.33 12.18 6.48
CA LEU A 224 3.46 11.24 6.55
C LEU A 224 4.75 11.96 6.15
N PRO A 225 5.71 12.16 7.05
CA PRO A 225 7.04 12.62 6.67
C PRO A 225 7.71 11.56 5.79
N ILE A 226 8.00 11.90 4.54
CA ILE A 226 8.57 10.95 3.56
C ILE A 226 9.90 10.33 4.02
N GLY A 227 10.63 11.02 4.90
CA GLY A 227 11.86 10.53 5.52
C GLY A 227 11.67 9.30 6.41
N MET A 228 10.44 8.99 6.81
CA MET A 228 10.11 7.76 7.54
C MET A 228 10.17 6.52 6.63
N LEU A 229 9.92 6.69 5.32
CA LEU A 229 9.98 5.63 4.31
C LEU A 229 10.90 6.04 3.15
N PRO A 230 12.19 6.33 3.42
CA PRO A 230 13.05 7.08 2.49
C PRO A 230 13.41 6.30 1.23
N ASN A 231 13.22 4.98 1.23
CA ASN A 231 13.56 4.10 0.12
C ASN A 231 12.35 3.71 -0.74
N ILE A 232 11.15 4.16 -0.40
CA ILE A 232 9.94 3.87 -1.18
C ILE A 232 9.71 5.03 -2.17
N PRO A 233 9.56 4.76 -3.48
CA PRO A 233 9.17 5.79 -4.42
C PRO A 233 7.71 6.18 -4.19
N PHE A 234 7.46 7.47 -3.98
CA PHE A 234 6.11 8.00 -3.79
C PHE A 234 5.67 8.84 -5.00
N LEU A 235 4.45 8.59 -5.48
CA LEU A 235 3.71 9.49 -6.36
C LEU A 235 2.90 10.49 -5.51
N ARG A 236 2.90 11.75 -5.92
CA ARG A 236 2.07 12.81 -5.30
C ARG A 236 1.44 13.73 -6.36
N ALA A 237 0.45 14.50 -5.95
CA ALA A 237 -0.03 15.64 -6.71
C ALA A 237 0.99 16.79 -6.57
N SER A 238 1.56 17.24 -7.68
CA SER A 238 2.64 18.24 -7.68
C SER A 238 2.11 19.68 -7.56
N ASN A 239 0.87 19.90 -7.99
CA ASN A 239 0.23 21.21 -8.02
C ASN A 239 -1.05 21.26 -7.17
N TRP A 240 -1.06 20.59 -6.01
CA TRP A 240 -2.16 20.67 -5.05
C TRP A 240 -2.09 21.97 -4.20
N PRO A 241 -3.20 22.69 -3.97
CA PRO A 241 -4.54 22.50 -4.54
C PRO A 241 -4.57 22.81 -6.03
N PHE A 242 -5.33 22.02 -6.80
CA PHE A 242 -5.38 22.15 -8.26
C PHE A 242 -6.00 23.49 -8.67
N ALA A 243 -5.25 24.25 -9.47
CA ALA A 243 -5.72 25.47 -10.13
C ALA A 243 -6.09 25.18 -11.59
N ASP A 244 -7.04 25.94 -12.12
CA ASP A 244 -7.42 25.95 -13.55
C ASP A 244 -7.85 24.59 -14.13
N GLY A 245 -8.28 23.65 -13.28
CA GLY A 245 -8.69 22.31 -13.69
C GLY A 245 -7.55 21.42 -14.19
N ILE A 246 -6.30 21.83 -14.00
CA ILE A 246 -5.11 21.07 -14.43
C ILE A 246 -4.64 20.21 -13.26
N ILE A 247 -4.62 18.89 -13.46
CA ILE A 247 -4.13 17.92 -12.49
C ILE A 247 -2.74 17.45 -12.93
N GLN A 248 -1.73 17.68 -12.08
CA GLN A 248 -0.38 17.19 -12.31
C GLN A 248 0.06 16.28 -11.17
N THR A 249 0.73 15.19 -11.54
CA THR A 249 1.33 14.25 -10.60
C THR A 249 2.81 14.08 -10.90
N GLU A 250 3.60 13.92 -9.84
CA GLU A 250 5.04 13.69 -9.93
C GLU A 250 5.48 12.57 -9.00
N TRP A 251 6.54 11.89 -9.40
CA TRP A 251 7.26 10.99 -8.51
C TRP A 251 8.31 11.79 -7.74
N ILE A 252 8.38 11.62 -6.42
CA ILE A 252 9.35 12.32 -5.58
C ILE A 252 10.80 11.93 -5.95
N ILE A 253 10.99 10.79 -6.62
CA ILE A 253 12.29 10.32 -7.12
C ILE A 253 12.28 10.38 -8.66
N ALA A 254 13.34 10.93 -9.25
CA ALA A 254 13.44 11.21 -10.69
C ALA A 254 13.37 9.97 -11.61
N ARG A 255 13.59 8.75 -11.08
CA ARG A 255 13.47 7.46 -11.79
C ARG A 255 12.87 6.40 -10.85
N PRO A 256 11.55 6.39 -10.68
CA PRO A 256 10.91 5.52 -9.71
C PRO A 256 10.96 4.06 -10.20
N SER A 257 11.74 3.22 -9.53
CA SER A 257 11.58 1.76 -9.58
C SER A 257 10.98 1.31 -8.27
N ALA A 258 9.98 0.42 -8.30
CA ALA A 258 9.39 -0.13 -7.08
C ALA A 258 10.49 -0.68 -6.17
N LYS A 259 10.43 -0.33 -4.88
CA LYS A 259 11.41 -0.77 -3.90
C LYS A 259 11.24 -2.26 -3.67
N ARG A 260 12.26 -3.04 -4.00
CA ARG A 260 12.29 -4.48 -3.72
C ARG A 260 12.75 -4.73 -2.29
N PHE A 261 11.94 -5.48 -1.55
CA PHE A 261 12.27 -6.13 -0.30
C PHE A 261 12.44 -7.62 -0.58
N ILE A 262 13.54 -8.21 -0.13
CA ILE A 262 13.75 -9.66 -0.25
C ILE A 262 13.02 -10.30 0.93
N HIS A 263 12.38 -11.45 0.71
CA HIS A 263 11.78 -12.18 1.82
C HIS A 263 12.85 -12.52 2.86
N PHE A 264 12.62 -12.11 4.10
CA PHE A 264 13.57 -12.25 5.20
C PHE A 264 12.82 -12.57 6.50
N PRO A 265 13.13 -13.69 7.18
CA PRO A 265 12.52 -14.04 8.45
C PRO A 265 12.77 -12.96 9.51
N ALA A 266 11.73 -12.56 10.22
CA ALA A 266 11.78 -11.54 11.26
C ALA A 266 12.58 -11.97 12.51
N GLY A 267 12.62 -13.25 12.88
CA GLY A 267 13.43 -13.78 13.99
C GLY A 267 14.92 -13.53 13.83
N ILE A 268 15.43 -13.58 12.60
CA ILE A 268 16.84 -13.23 12.29
C ILE A 268 17.08 -11.73 12.50
N MET A 269 16.07 -10.88 12.28
CA MET A 269 16.18 -9.45 12.58
C MET A 269 16.21 -9.16 14.07
N ASP A 270 15.45 -9.90 14.88
CA ASP A 270 15.48 -9.76 16.34
C ASP A 270 16.87 -10.08 16.91
N GLU A 271 17.57 -11.07 16.37
CA GLU A 271 18.95 -11.37 16.74
C GLU A 271 19.91 -10.25 16.35
N LYS A 272 19.83 -9.74 15.12
CA LYS A 272 20.63 -8.59 14.67
C LYS A 272 20.36 -7.33 15.49
N LEU A 273 19.11 -7.08 15.85
CA LEU A 273 18.70 -5.95 16.71
C LEU A 273 19.24 -6.12 18.14
N ARG A 274 19.20 -7.34 18.70
CA ARG A 274 19.78 -7.66 20.02
C ARG A 274 21.29 -7.47 20.04
N VAL A 275 22.00 -7.93 19.02
CA VAL A 275 23.46 -7.77 18.89
C VAL A 275 23.84 -6.28 18.80
N LYS A 276 23.12 -5.50 17.97
CA LYS A 276 23.34 -4.03 17.90
C LYS A 276 23.05 -3.32 19.23
N LYS A 277 22.00 -3.70 19.95
CA LYS A 277 21.69 -3.14 21.29
C LYS A 277 22.78 -3.49 22.32
N LYS A 278 23.33 -4.71 22.31
CA LYS A 278 24.46 -5.10 23.17
C LYS A 278 25.75 -4.35 22.85
N LEU A 279 26.09 -4.20 21.57
CA LEU A 279 27.28 -3.45 21.14
C LEU A 279 27.22 -1.97 21.53
N ARG A 280 26.03 -1.34 21.51
CA ARG A 280 25.86 0.04 21.98
C ARG A 280 26.03 0.20 23.48
N LYS A 281 25.46 -0.71 24.28
CA LYS A 281 25.65 -0.71 25.75
C LYS A 281 27.11 -0.88 26.18
N ASN A 282 27.93 -1.54 25.36
CA ASN A 282 29.34 -1.78 25.65
C ASN A 282 30.28 -0.70 25.09
N GLY A 283 29.78 0.23 24.26
CA GLY A 283 30.55 1.35 23.69
C GLY A 283 30.29 2.69 24.37
N GLU A 284 29.40 2.73 25.36
CA GLU A 284 29.11 3.90 26.20
C GLU A 284 29.72 3.76 27.62
N ALA A 285 30.74 2.89 27.77
CA ALA A 285 31.49 2.65 29.01
C ALA A 285 32.92 3.18 28.92
#